data_AF-M6K7N3-F1
#
_entry.id   AF-M6K7N3-F1
#
_cell.length_a   1.000
_cell.length_b   1.000
_cell.length_c   1.000
_cell.angle_alpha   90.00
_cell.angle_beta   90.00
_cell.angle_gamma   90.00
#
_symmetry.space_group_name_H-M   'P 1'
#
loop_
_entity.id
_entity.type
_entity.pdbx_description
1 polymer ?
#
loop_
_entity_poly.entity_id
_entity_poly.type
_entity_poly.pdbx_seq_one_letter_code
_entity_poly.pdbx_strand_id
1 'polypeptide(L)'
;MDLKIIEGGPAERRKFIDAFISSFDPFYLESLLEYNKILKHRNALLKSGNPDISHLSIWDKKIVEKGIFILNKRREVVLELNSFYRVNLDKLSGGKDGLELIYKPNVKDQDEFLEKLNHNLSRDLRLGYTSVGIHRDDLFIGTDQRDITEFGSQGQKRSTVIALKAATFNYYKNILNTIPVLLIDDVIRELDVKRREYFVDLVVTAGQAFFTTTDLEGIQDYVGKLKDQKQIFLIRQGKVEPIK
;
A
#
# COMPACT_ATOMS: atom_id res chain seq x y z
N MET A 1 8.28 -2.15 12.09
CA MET A 1 7.94 -1.42 10.83
C MET A 1 7.46 -2.40 9.76
N ASP A 2 6.47 -2.05 8.93
CA ASP A 2 5.90 -2.94 7.88
C ASP A 2 6.79 -3.05 6.63
N LEU A 3 8.00 -3.60 6.81
CA LEU A 3 8.99 -3.79 5.74
C LEU A 3 8.52 -4.75 4.66
N LYS A 4 7.49 -5.57 4.91
CA LYS A 4 6.92 -6.51 3.95
C LYS A 4 6.37 -5.83 2.70
N ILE A 5 5.94 -4.57 2.79
CA ILE A 5 5.51 -3.80 1.61
C ILE A 5 6.68 -3.66 0.62
N ILE A 6 7.91 -3.55 1.11
CA ILE A 6 9.08 -3.40 0.27
C ILE A 6 9.72 -4.75 0.01
N GLU A 7 10.12 -5.47 1.05
CA GLU A 7 10.86 -6.74 0.94
C GLU A 7 10.00 -7.92 0.46
N GLY A 8 8.68 -7.79 0.55
CA GLY A 8 7.74 -8.77 0.01
C GLY A 8 7.58 -8.67 -1.50
N GLY A 9 6.89 -9.66 -2.07
CA GLY A 9 6.57 -9.66 -3.49
C GLY A 9 5.38 -8.75 -3.85
N PRO A 10 4.97 -8.73 -5.13
CA PRO A 10 3.85 -7.94 -5.64
C PRO A 10 2.53 -8.11 -4.86
N ALA A 11 2.33 -9.26 -4.20
CA ALA A 11 1.15 -9.51 -3.39
C ALA A 11 1.03 -8.57 -2.17
N GLU A 12 2.13 -8.32 -1.46
CA GLU A 12 2.13 -7.41 -0.29
C GLU A 12 1.89 -5.97 -0.73
N ARG A 13 2.45 -5.58 -1.88
CA ARG A 13 2.26 -4.26 -2.46
C ARG A 13 0.84 -4.02 -2.96
N ARG A 14 0.23 -5.02 -3.61
CA ARG A 14 -1.20 -5.00 -3.96
C ARG A 14 -2.08 -4.90 -2.72
N LYS A 15 -1.78 -5.68 -1.68
CA LYS A 15 -2.51 -5.62 -0.40
C LYS A 15 -2.45 -4.23 0.23
N PHE A 16 -1.28 -3.59 0.19
CA PHE A 16 -1.12 -2.21 0.66
C PHE A 16 -2.02 -1.23 -0.10
N ILE A 17 -1.95 -1.20 -1.44
CA ILE A 17 -2.76 -0.25 -2.22
C ILE A 17 -4.25 -0.58 -2.15
N ASP A 18 -4.63 -1.85 -2.12
CA ASP A 18 -6.01 -2.28 -1.99
C ASP A 18 -6.60 -1.85 -0.65
N ALA A 19 -5.86 -2.05 0.45
CA ALA A 19 -6.28 -1.60 1.77
C ALA A 19 -6.42 -0.07 1.83
N PHE A 20 -5.48 0.66 1.21
CA PHE A 20 -5.52 2.10 1.16
C PHE A 20 -6.74 2.63 0.40
N ILE A 21 -6.97 2.19 -0.85
CA ILE A 21 -8.11 2.68 -1.63
C ILE A 21 -9.44 2.26 -0.98
N SER A 22 -9.54 1.02 -0.52
CA SER A 22 -10.76 0.51 0.13
C SER A 22 -11.11 1.25 1.43
N SER A 23 -10.14 1.92 2.05
CA SER A 23 -10.40 2.66 3.30
C SER A 23 -11.15 3.98 3.10
N PHE A 24 -11.24 4.49 1.87
CA PHE A 24 -12.01 5.70 1.54
C PHE A 24 -12.95 5.55 0.34
N ASP A 25 -12.85 4.48 -0.45
CA ASP A 25 -13.71 4.21 -1.60
C ASP A 25 -14.49 2.90 -1.41
N PRO A 26 -15.74 2.95 -0.91
CA PRO A 26 -16.58 1.77 -0.73
C PRO A 26 -16.90 1.02 -2.03
N PHE A 27 -17.01 1.74 -3.16
CA PHE A 27 -17.29 1.13 -4.47
C PHE A 27 -16.08 0.35 -4.99
N TYR A 28 -14.87 0.84 -4.71
CA TYR A 28 -13.63 0.09 -4.94
C TYR A 28 -13.60 -1.22 -4.13
N LEU A 29 -13.92 -1.15 -2.83
CA LEU A 29 -13.96 -2.33 -1.98
C LEU A 29 -14.95 -3.37 -2.51
N GLU A 30 -16.18 -2.96 -2.82
CA GLU A 30 -17.20 -3.84 -3.39
C GLU A 30 -16.71 -4.48 -4.71
N SER A 31 -16.17 -3.67 -5.61
CA SER A 31 -15.64 -4.14 -6.90
C SER A 31 -14.48 -5.13 -6.73
N LEU A 32 -13.59 -4.89 -5.76
CA LEU A 32 -12.48 -5.79 -5.43
C LEU A 32 -12.97 -7.12 -4.85
N LEU A 33 -13.97 -7.09 -3.95
CA LEU A 33 -14.59 -8.29 -3.40
C LEU A 33 -15.28 -9.12 -4.49
N GLU A 34 -16.03 -8.45 -5.38
CA GLU A 34 -16.70 -9.10 -6.51
C GLU A 34 -15.71 -9.68 -7.51
N TYR A 35 -14.66 -8.92 -7.89
CA TYR A 35 -13.58 -9.39 -8.74
C TYR A 35 -12.95 -10.67 -8.18
N ASN A 36 -12.63 -10.69 -6.88
CA ASN A 36 -12.03 -11.86 -6.23
C ASN A 36 -12.99 -13.06 -6.20
N LYS A 37 -14.30 -12.84 -6.05
CA LYS A 37 -15.32 -13.90 -6.14
C LYS A 37 -15.40 -14.46 -7.56
N ILE A 38 -15.47 -13.60 -8.58
CA ILE A 38 -15.46 -13.99 -9.99
C ILE A 38 -14.21 -14.78 -10.34
N LEU A 39 -13.03 -14.30 -9.92
CA LEU A 39 -11.75 -14.97 -10.12
C LEU A 39 -11.73 -16.38 -9.51
N LYS A 40 -12.28 -16.55 -8.30
CA LYS A 40 -12.42 -17.87 -7.67
C LYS A 40 -13.33 -18.80 -8.48
N HIS A 41 -14.48 -18.32 -8.96
CA HIS A 41 -15.38 -19.11 -9.80
C HIS A 41 -14.72 -19.50 -11.13
N ARG A 42 -14.06 -18.55 -11.80
CA ARG A 42 -13.31 -18.80 -13.03
C ARG A 42 -12.22 -19.85 -12.81
N ASN A 43 -11.43 -19.74 -11.75
CA ASN A 43 -10.38 -20.70 -11.43
C ASN A 43 -10.94 -22.08 -11.10
N ALA A 44 -12.12 -22.18 -10.49
CA ALA A 44 -12.79 -23.46 -10.27
C ALA A 44 -13.20 -24.13 -11.60
N LEU A 45 -13.72 -23.35 -12.56
CA LEU A 45 -14.02 -23.84 -13.91
C LEU A 45 -12.76 -24.31 -14.64
N LEU A 46 -11.67 -23.54 -14.59
CA LEU A 46 -10.39 -23.94 -15.21
C LEU A 46 -9.88 -25.29 -14.66
N LYS A 47 -10.01 -25.53 -13.36
CA LYS A 47 -9.61 -26.80 -12.72
C LYS A 47 -10.49 -27.99 -13.07
N SER A 48 -11.71 -27.77 -13.58
CA SER A 48 -12.63 -28.86 -13.97
C SER A 48 -12.17 -29.63 -15.21
N GLY A 49 -11.19 -29.12 -15.97
CA GLY A 49 -10.57 -29.80 -17.11
C GLY A 49 -11.35 -29.72 -18.42
N ASN A 50 -12.68 -29.62 -18.38
CA ASN A 50 -13.52 -29.42 -19.56
C ASN A 50 -14.63 -28.37 -19.29
N PRO A 51 -14.25 -27.10 -19.03
CA PRO A 51 -15.24 -26.07 -18.77
C PRO A 51 -16.07 -25.78 -20.01
N ASP A 52 -17.37 -25.58 -19.81
CA ASP A 52 -18.23 -25.02 -20.84
C ASP A 52 -17.72 -23.62 -21.22
N ILE A 53 -17.28 -23.47 -22.46
CA ILE A 53 -16.71 -22.23 -23.00
C ILE A 53 -17.74 -21.09 -22.91
N SER A 54 -19.03 -21.39 -23.07
CA SER A 54 -20.08 -20.39 -22.95
C SER A 54 -20.15 -19.83 -21.53
N HIS A 55 -20.05 -20.70 -20.51
CA HIS A 55 -19.99 -20.27 -19.11
C HIS A 55 -18.73 -19.47 -18.81
N LEU A 56 -17.58 -19.88 -19.35
CA LEU A 56 -16.32 -19.15 -19.16
C LEU A 56 -16.39 -17.72 -19.73
N SER A 57 -16.99 -17.56 -20.92
CA SER A 57 -17.14 -16.24 -21.56
C SER A 57 -17.97 -15.25 -20.74
N ILE A 58 -18.96 -15.73 -19.97
CA ILE A 58 -19.76 -14.90 -19.07
C ILE A 58 -18.89 -14.36 -17.92
N TRP A 59 -18.05 -15.22 -17.35
CA TRP A 59 -17.12 -14.81 -16.30
C TRP A 59 -16.01 -13.90 -16.83
N ASP A 60 -15.55 -14.12 -18.06
CA ASP A 60 -14.56 -13.26 -18.72
C ASP A 60 -15.08 -11.83 -18.89
N LYS A 61 -16.35 -11.65 -19.30
CA LYS A 61 -16.94 -10.30 -19.36
C LYS A 61 -16.98 -9.62 -17.99
N LYS A 62 -17.44 -10.33 -16.95
CA LYS A 62 -17.56 -9.79 -15.59
C LYS A 62 -16.20 -9.48 -14.95
N ILE A 63 -15.19 -10.35 -15.14
CA ILE A 63 -13.86 -10.14 -14.58
C ILE A 63 -13.15 -8.95 -15.24
N VAL A 64 -13.37 -8.77 -16.55
CA VAL A 64 -12.86 -7.63 -17.31
C VAL A 64 -13.51 -6.33 -16.82
N GLU A 65 -14.84 -6.28 -16.75
CA GLU A 65 -15.58 -5.10 -16.28
C GLU A 65 -15.08 -4.62 -14.91
N LYS A 66 -15.07 -5.50 -13.90
CA LYS A 66 -14.60 -5.15 -12.55
C LYS A 66 -13.11 -4.86 -12.50
N GLY A 67 -12.32 -5.60 -13.27
CA GLY A 67 -10.87 -5.43 -13.29
C GLY A 67 -10.44 -4.11 -13.92
N ILE A 68 -11.11 -3.62 -14.96
CA ILE A 68 -10.80 -2.32 -15.58
C ILE A 68 -11.13 -1.17 -14.65
N PHE A 69 -12.25 -1.25 -13.93
CA PHE A 69 -12.57 -0.26 -12.91
C PHE A 69 -11.46 -0.17 -11.83
N ILE A 70 -11.06 -1.31 -11.26
CA ILE A 70 -10.00 -1.38 -10.24
C ILE A 70 -8.66 -0.87 -10.79
N LEU A 71 -8.30 -1.28 -12.01
CA LEU A 71 -7.07 -0.88 -12.67
C LEU A 71 -6.99 0.63 -12.85
N ASN A 72 -8.07 1.25 -13.33
CA ASN A 72 -8.11 2.70 -13.52
C ASN A 72 -8.00 3.43 -12.18
N LYS A 73 -8.68 2.94 -11.13
CA LYS A 73 -8.61 3.57 -9.82
C LYS A 73 -7.23 3.43 -9.17
N ARG A 74 -6.58 2.28 -9.31
CA ARG A 74 -5.18 2.09 -8.89
C ARG A 74 -4.24 3.03 -9.64
N ARG A 75 -4.40 3.18 -10.95
CA ARG A 75 -3.58 4.07 -11.78
C ARG A 75 -3.68 5.52 -11.30
N GLU A 76 -4.89 6.02 -11.10
CA GLU A 76 -5.18 7.36 -10.58
C GLU A 76 -4.54 7.58 -9.20
N VAL A 77 -4.89 6.72 -8.23
CA VAL A 77 -4.44 6.88 -6.84
C VAL A 77 -2.91 6.73 -6.72
N VAL A 78 -2.29 5.81 -7.44
CA VAL A 78 -0.83 5.63 -7.40
C VAL A 78 -0.11 6.85 -7.98
N LEU A 79 -0.64 7.47 -9.04
CA LEU A 79 -0.07 8.69 -9.61
C LEU A 79 -0.07 9.83 -8.60
N GLU A 80 -1.20 10.06 -7.94
CA GLU A 80 -1.36 11.08 -6.90
C GLU A 80 -0.49 10.77 -5.66
N LEU A 81 -0.45 9.50 -5.24
CA LEU A 81 0.33 9.04 -4.10
C LEU A 81 1.84 9.19 -4.35
N ASN A 82 2.30 9.01 -5.60
CA ASN A 82 3.71 9.17 -5.97
C ASN A 82 4.23 10.59 -5.69
N SER A 83 3.41 11.61 -5.92
CA SER A 83 3.78 13.01 -5.62
C SER A 83 4.06 13.22 -4.13
N PHE A 84 3.20 12.69 -3.25
CA PHE A 84 3.43 12.77 -1.80
C PHE A 84 4.60 11.87 -1.36
N TYR A 85 4.72 10.69 -1.95
CA TYR A 85 5.81 9.75 -1.66
C TYR A 85 7.18 10.38 -1.92
N ARG A 86 7.37 11.02 -3.09
CA ARG A 86 8.63 11.68 -3.45
C ARG A 86 9.00 12.80 -2.49
N VAL A 87 8.05 13.68 -2.16
CA VAL A 87 8.27 14.78 -1.20
C VAL A 87 8.70 14.25 0.17
N ASN A 88 8.07 13.18 0.65
CA ASN A 88 8.41 12.58 1.93
C ASN A 88 9.75 11.85 1.90
N LEU A 89 10.04 11.13 0.81
CA LEU A 89 11.31 10.46 0.62
C LEU A 89 12.47 11.44 0.55
N ASP A 90 12.31 12.58 -0.12
CA ASP A 90 13.36 13.59 -0.24
C ASP A 90 13.74 14.16 1.13
N LYS A 91 12.76 14.39 2.01
CA LYS A 91 13.01 14.82 3.40
C LYS A 91 13.80 13.77 4.19
N LEU A 92 13.47 12.48 4.02
CA LEU A 92 14.12 11.37 4.72
C LEU A 92 15.52 11.04 4.17
N SER A 93 15.70 11.06 2.86
CA SER A 93 16.94 10.68 2.17
C SER A 93 17.89 11.85 1.93
N GLY A 94 17.39 13.09 1.96
CA GLY A 94 18.15 14.28 1.58
C GLY A 94 18.18 14.48 0.07
N GLY A 95 17.17 13.97 -0.65
CA GLY A 95 16.97 14.17 -2.10
C GLY A 95 17.88 13.35 -3.00
N LYS A 96 18.49 12.26 -2.50
CA LYS A 96 19.51 11.49 -3.25
C LYS A 96 19.04 10.14 -3.77
N ASP A 97 17.90 9.63 -3.29
CA ASP A 97 17.47 8.27 -3.61
C ASP A 97 16.77 8.17 -4.98
N GLY A 98 16.10 9.24 -5.43
CA GLY A 98 15.48 9.29 -6.77
C GLY A 98 14.40 8.24 -7.05
N LEU A 99 13.87 7.58 -6.01
CA LEU A 99 12.94 6.48 -6.17
C LEU A 99 11.54 6.98 -6.54
N GLU A 100 10.89 6.26 -7.44
CA GLU A 100 9.53 6.52 -7.88
C GLU A 100 8.59 5.39 -7.51
N LEU A 101 7.33 5.75 -7.23
CA LEU A 101 6.22 4.83 -7.05
C LEU A 101 5.45 4.72 -8.37
N ILE A 102 5.46 3.54 -9.00
CA ILE A 102 4.90 3.35 -10.34
C ILE A 102 3.96 2.15 -10.34
N TYR A 103 2.72 2.36 -10.79
CA TYR A 103 1.80 1.25 -11.04
C TYR A 103 2.17 0.50 -12.32
N LYS A 104 2.35 -0.82 -12.22
CA LYS A 104 2.69 -1.72 -13.33
C LYS A 104 1.53 -2.70 -13.55
N PRO A 105 0.53 -2.33 -14.37
CA PRO A 105 -0.61 -3.20 -14.58
C PRO A 105 -0.26 -4.38 -15.51
N ASN A 106 -0.90 -5.52 -15.31
CA ASN A 106 -0.74 -6.71 -16.15
C ASN A 106 -1.36 -6.55 -17.56
N VAL A 107 -2.34 -5.65 -17.66
CA VAL A 107 -3.10 -5.29 -18.86
C VAL A 107 -3.25 -3.77 -18.89
N LYS A 108 -3.41 -3.12 -20.05
CA LYS A 108 -3.51 -1.65 -20.13
C LYS A 108 -4.95 -1.16 -20.12
N ASP A 109 -5.82 -1.87 -20.83
CA ASP A 109 -7.21 -1.51 -21.11
C ASP A 109 -8.08 -2.77 -21.28
N GLN A 110 -9.38 -2.53 -21.57
CA GLN A 110 -10.40 -3.56 -21.67
C GLN A 110 -10.12 -4.56 -22.82
N ASP A 111 -9.69 -4.05 -23.96
CA ASP A 111 -9.51 -4.85 -25.17
C ASP A 111 -8.29 -5.77 -24.99
N GLU A 112 -7.17 -5.23 -24.49
CA GLU A 112 -5.99 -6.04 -24.17
C GLU A 112 -6.30 -7.10 -23.10
N PHE A 113 -7.14 -6.77 -22.11
CA PHE A 113 -7.50 -7.71 -21.07
C PHE A 113 -8.29 -8.90 -21.65
N LEU A 114 -9.30 -8.64 -22.48
CA LEU A 114 -10.08 -9.71 -23.12
C LEU A 114 -9.20 -10.53 -24.08
N GLU A 115 -8.36 -9.88 -24.88
CA GLU A 115 -7.44 -10.55 -25.80
C GLU A 115 -6.49 -11.48 -25.04
N LYS A 116 -5.85 -11.01 -23.97
CA LYS A 116 -4.94 -11.82 -23.16
C LYS A 116 -5.64 -12.97 -22.45
N LEU A 117 -6.89 -12.82 -22.02
CA LEU A 117 -7.67 -13.92 -21.44
C LEU A 117 -7.90 -15.03 -22.47
N ASN A 118 -8.28 -14.67 -23.70
CA ASN A 118 -8.50 -15.61 -24.79
C ASN A 118 -7.19 -16.29 -25.22
N HIS A 119 -6.14 -15.50 -25.45
CA HIS A 119 -4.83 -16.02 -25.87
C HIS A 119 -4.23 -16.99 -24.84
N ASN A 120 -4.39 -16.69 -23.54
CA ASN A 120 -3.84 -17.52 -22.47
C ASN A 120 -4.77 -18.66 -22.02
N LEU A 121 -5.95 -18.82 -22.61
CA LEU A 121 -6.95 -19.80 -22.16
C LEU A 121 -6.38 -21.22 -22.07
N SER A 122 -5.74 -21.70 -23.14
CA SER A 122 -5.14 -23.05 -23.17
C SER A 122 -4.07 -23.24 -22.09
N ARG A 123 -3.34 -22.18 -21.74
CA ARG A 123 -2.34 -22.20 -20.66
C ARG A 123 -3.02 -22.20 -19.29
N ASP A 124 -4.02 -21.34 -19.10
CA ASP A 124 -4.78 -21.21 -17.86
C ASP A 124 -5.55 -22.51 -17.52
N LEU A 125 -6.05 -23.23 -18.54
CA LEU A 125 -6.64 -24.56 -18.39
C LEU A 125 -5.63 -25.58 -17.84
N ARG A 126 -4.42 -25.60 -18.37
CA ARG A 126 -3.35 -26.51 -17.88
C ARG A 126 -2.90 -26.17 -16.46
N LEU A 127 -2.86 -24.88 -16.12
CA LEU A 127 -2.39 -24.39 -14.82
C LEU A 127 -3.48 -24.42 -13.73
N GLY A 128 -4.77 -24.45 -14.12
CA GLY A 128 -5.90 -24.40 -13.19
C GLY A 128 -6.06 -23.05 -12.49
N TYR A 129 -5.50 -21.97 -13.05
CA TYR A 129 -5.68 -20.62 -12.55
C TYR A 129 -5.60 -19.56 -13.66
N THR A 130 -6.26 -18.43 -13.41
CA THR A 130 -6.22 -17.27 -14.28
C THR A 130 -4.88 -16.57 -14.17
N SER A 131 -4.25 -16.32 -15.30
CA SER A 131 -2.92 -15.72 -15.34
C SER A 131 -2.89 -14.24 -15.72
N VAL A 132 -4.06 -13.65 -15.98
CA VAL A 132 -4.24 -12.29 -16.49
C VAL A 132 -5.18 -11.49 -15.59
N GLY A 133 -4.86 -10.23 -15.33
CA GLY A 133 -5.73 -9.26 -14.64
C GLY A 133 -5.13 -8.68 -13.36
N ILE A 134 -5.94 -7.89 -12.64
CA ILE A 134 -5.45 -7.02 -11.55
C ILE A 134 -4.83 -7.74 -10.35
N HIS A 135 -5.09 -9.04 -10.21
CA HIS A 135 -4.44 -9.90 -9.21
C HIS A 135 -2.98 -10.25 -9.57
N ARG A 136 -2.51 -9.85 -10.76
CA ARG A 136 -1.15 -10.01 -11.25
C ARG A 136 -0.39 -8.69 -11.42
N ASP A 137 -1.04 -7.55 -11.17
CA ASP A 137 -0.39 -6.24 -11.23
C ASP A 137 0.71 -6.10 -10.18
N ASP A 138 1.54 -5.08 -10.35
CA ASP A 138 2.53 -4.70 -9.35
C ASP A 138 2.55 -3.19 -9.10
N LEU A 139 3.10 -2.82 -7.95
CA LEU A 139 3.42 -1.45 -7.57
C LEU A 139 4.94 -1.37 -7.45
N PHE A 140 5.60 -0.93 -8.51
CA PHE A 140 7.04 -0.84 -8.57
C PHE A 140 7.53 0.34 -7.72
N ILE A 141 8.59 0.10 -6.93
CA ILE A 141 9.30 1.16 -6.21
C ILE A 141 10.78 1.06 -6.57
N GLY A 142 11.30 2.06 -7.27
CA GLY A 142 12.65 1.96 -7.80
C GLY A 142 13.09 3.15 -8.64
N THR A 143 14.27 3.02 -9.24
CA THR A 143 14.87 3.98 -10.19
C THR A 143 15.55 3.22 -11.33
N ASP A 144 15.57 3.78 -12.53
CA ASP A 144 16.21 3.17 -13.72
C ASP A 144 15.79 1.70 -13.97
N GLN A 145 14.49 1.40 -13.75
CA GLN A 145 13.91 0.04 -13.80
C GLN A 145 14.50 -0.98 -12.81
N ARG A 146 15.35 -0.56 -11.87
CA ARG A 146 15.81 -1.41 -10.76
C ARG A 146 14.88 -1.24 -9.57
N ASP A 147 14.38 -2.35 -9.03
CA ASP A 147 13.51 -2.36 -7.86
C ASP A 147 14.34 -2.17 -6.58
N ILE A 148 13.85 -1.35 -5.64
CA ILE A 148 14.54 -1.07 -4.38
C ILE A 148 14.88 -2.34 -3.58
N THR A 149 14.14 -3.43 -3.77
CA THR A 149 14.42 -4.71 -3.12
C THR A 149 15.80 -5.26 -3.45
N GLU A 150 16.27 -5.02 -4.68
CA GLU A 150 17.51 -5.57 -5.25
C GLU A 150 18.76 -4.83 -4.81
N PHE A 151 18.70 -3.50 -4.65
CA PHE A 151 19.88 -2.66 -4.41
C PHE A 151 19.80 -1.78 -3.16
N GLY A 152 18.61 -1.58 -2.60
CA GLY A 152 18.40 -0.66 -1.48
C GLY A 152 19.05 -1.16 -0.20
N SER A 153 19.82 -0.29 0.47
CA SER A 153 20.28 -0.55 1.84
C SER A 153 19.09 -0.69 2.80
N GLN A 154 19.30 -1.32 3.96
CA GLN A 154 18.26 -1.43 4.98
C GLN A 154 17.73 -0.06 5.44
N GLY A 155 18.60 0.95 5.50
CA GLY A 155 18.17 2.33 5.76
C GLY A 155 17.25 2.88 4.67
N GLN A 156 17.59 2.69 3.40
CA GLN A 156 16.75 3.15 2.28
C GLN A 156 15.39 2.45 2.27
N LYS A 157 15.35 1.13 2.46
CA LYS A 157 14.09 0.37 2.57
C LYS A 157 13.19 0.90 3.68
N ARG A 158 13.75 1.22 4.86
CA ARG A 158 13.02 1.88 5.96
C ARG A 158 12.49 3.25 5.56
N SER A 159 13.33 4.10 4.96
CA SER A 159 12.89 5.43 4.48
C SER A 159 11.74 5.33 3.50
N THR A 160 11.80 4.37 2.58
CA THR A 160 10.74 4.13 1.60
C THR A 160 9.43 3.74 2.27
N VAL A 161 9.44 2.84 3.26
CA VAL A 161 8.22 2.49 4.02
C VAL A 161 7.64 3.70 4.73
N ILE A 162 8.50 4.47 5.43
CA ILE A 162 8.06 5.67 6.16
C ILE A 162 7.46 6.68 5.19
N ALA A 163 8.15 6.97 4.08
CA ALA A 163 7.69 7.89 3.05
C ALA A 163 6.35 7.47 2.46
N LEU A 164 6.16 6.17 2.23
CA LEU A 164 4.93 5.63 1.67
C LEU A 164 3.75 5.72 2.65
N LYS A 165 3.97 5.44 3.93
CA LYS A 165 2.93 5.61 4.97
C LYS A 165 2.60 7.09 5.18
N ALA A 166 3.60 7.96 5.22
CA ALA A 166 3.37 9.41 5.28
C ALA A 166 2.64 9.93 4.05
N ALA A 167 2.93 9.39 2.86
CA ALA A 167 2.20 9.72 1.65
C ALA A 167 0.71 9.39 1.76
N THR A 168 0.34 8.24 2.34
CA THR A 168 -1.07 7.92 2.60
C THR A 168 -1.72 8.91 3.57
N PHE A 169 -1.01 9.33 4.62
CA PHE A 169 -1.49 10.37 5.54
C PHE A 169 -1.72 11.70 4.81
N ASN A 170 -0.78 12.12 3.96
CA ASN A 170 -0.89 13.36 3.20
C ASN A 170 -2.00 13.30 2.15
N TYR A 171 -2.22 12.13 1.54
CA TYR A 171 -3.33 11.93 0.61
C TYR A 171 -4.67 12.12 1.32
N TYR A 172 -4.87 11.49 2.48
CA TYR A 172 -6.06 11.71 3.31
C TYR A 172 -6.28 13.19 3.61
N LYS A 173 -5.23 13.88 4.07
CA LYS A 173 -5.30 15.28 4.46
C LYS A 173 -5.60 16.22 3.28
N ASN A 174 -4.94 16.02 2.14
CA ASN A 174 -4.91 17.01 1.05
C ASN A 174 -5.88 16.68 -0.09
N ILE A 175 -6.13 15.40 -0.38
CA ILE A 175 -7.05 14.97 -1.44
C ILE A 175 -8.44 14.72 -0.85
N LEU A 176 -8.51 13.99 0.27
CA LEU A 176 -9.77 13.61 0.91
C LEU A 176 -10.24 14.63 1.96
N ASN A 177 -9.50 15.72 2.17
CA ASN A 177 -9.79 16.76 3.17
C ASN A 177 -10.13 16.21 4.56
N THR A 178 -9.51 15.07 4.93
CA THR A 178 -9.77 14.35 6.16
C THR A 178 -8.44 14.19 6.89
N ILE A 179 -8.33 14.69 8.12
CA ILE A 179 -7.11 14.54 8.93
C ILE A 179 -7.22 13.22 9.70
N PRO A 180 -6.43 12.19 9.36
CA PRO A 180 -6.51 10.91 10.07
C PRO A 180 -5.76 11.00 11.41
N VAL A 181 -6.18 10.16 12.36
CA VAL A 181 -5.42 9.95 13.60
C VAL A 181 -4.20 9.09 13.30
N LEU A 182 -3.01 9.57 13.69
CA LEU A 182 -1.76 8.86 13.45
C LEU A 182 -1.50 7.85 14.57
N LEU A 183 -1.29 6.57 14.23
CA LEU A 183 -0.96 5.51 15.18
C LEU A 183 0.46 5.02 14.90
N ILE A 184 1.33 5.05 15.91
CA ILE A 184 2.75 4.66 15.79
C ILE A 184 3.09 3.63 16.86
N ASP A 185 3.44 2.43 16.42
CA ASP A 185 3.68 1.29 17.31
C ASP A 185 5.17 0.92 17.38
N ASP A 186 5.82 1.26 18.49
CA ASP A 186 7.21 0.94 18.85
C ASP A 186 8.28 1.22 17.76
N VAL A 187 8.00 2.14 16.82
CA VAL A 187 8.90 2.39 15.68
C VAL A 187 10.06 3.31 16.04
N ILE A 188 9.91 4.18 17.03
CA ILE A 188 10.83 5.31 17.27
C ILE A 188 12.25 4.85 17.63
N ARG A 189 12.40 3.72 18.36
CA ARG A 189 13.71 3.22 18.83
C ARG A 189 14.59 2.71 17.68
N GLU A 190 13.99 2.31 16.56
CA GLU A 190 14.70 1.75 15.40
C GLU A 190 15.19 2.82 14.40
N LEU A 191 14.91 4.10 14.68
CA LEU A 191 15.16 5.20 13.78
C LEU A 191 16.41 5.98 14.19
N ASP A 192 17.24 6.31 13.19
CA ASP A 192 18.29 7.30 13.37
C ASP A 192 17.74 8.72 13.58
N VAL A 193 18.63 9.66 13.94
CA VAL A 193 18.30 11.05 14.25
C VAL A 193 17.44 11.70 13.15
N LYS A 194 17.82 11.57 11.88
CA LYS A 194 17.14 12.24 10.78
C LYS A 194 15.72 11.71 10.56
N ARG A 195 15.55 10.39 10.63
CA ARG A 195 14.22 9.78 10.54
C ARG A 195 13.34 10.19 11.72
N ARG A 196 13.90 10.26 12.93
CA ARG A 196 13.18 10.74 14.12
C ARG A 196 12.71 12.17 13.99
N GLU A 197 13.55 13.08 13.49
CA GLU A 197 13.17 14.48 13.24
C GLU A 197 11.99 14.57 12.26
N TYR A 198 12.06 13.85 11.15
CA TYR A 198 10.96 13.77 10.19
C TYR A 198 9.66 13.27 10.82
N PHE A 199 9.74 12.23 11.66
CA PHE A 199 8.58 11.73 12.38
C PHE A 199 7.98 12.81 13.30
N VAL A 200 8.81 13.54 14.05
CA VAL A 200 8.31 14.63 14.90
C VAL A 200 7.58 15.68 14.08
N ASP A 201 8.11 16.07 12.92
CA ASP A 201 7.44 17.04 12.05
C ASP A 201 6.09 16.50 11.53
N LEU A 202 6.02 15.22 11.17
CA LEU A 202 4.77 14.56 10.78
C LEU A 202 3.74 14.60 11.92
N VAL A 203 4.19 14.37 13.16
CA VAL A 203 3.34 14.36 14.36
C VAL A 203 2.82 15.75 14.70
N VAL A 204 3.70 16.76 14.71
CA VAL A 204 3.32 18.15 14.98
C VAL A 204 2.26 18.64 13.98
N THR A 205 2.31 18.12 12.74
CA THR A 205 1.35 18.48 11.68
C THR A 205 0.15 17.53 11.57
N ALA A 206 0.17 16.43 12.31
CA ALA A 206 -0.91 15.46 12.44
C ALA A 206 -1.77 15.85 13.64
N GLY A 207 -2.97 16.37 13.39
CA GLY A 207 -3.81 16.97 14.44
C GLY A 207 -3.98 16.12 15.70
N GLN A 208 -3.97 14.78 15.58
CA GLN A 208 -3.89 13.86 16.71
C GLN A 208 -3.00 12.66 16.38
N ALA A 209 -2.18 12.23 17.34
CA ALA A 209 -1.32 11.07 17.21
C ALA A 209 -1.18 10.28 18.52
N PHE A 210 -1.08 8.95 18.41
CA PHE A 210 -0.80 8.01 19.51
C PHE A 210 0.50 7.26 19.24
N PHE A 211 1.32 7.12 20.27
CA PHE A 211 2.62 6.43 20.21
C PHE A 211 2.73 5.43 21.34
N THR A 212 3.25 4.25 21.04
CA THR A 212 3.68 3.29 22.04
C THR A 212 5.21 3.33 22.16
N THR A 213 5.70 3.15 23.38
CA THR A 213 7.14 3.10 23.67
C THR A 213 7.39 2.42 25.00
N THR A 214 8.55 1.78 25.12
CA THR A 214 9.10 1.29 26.39
C THR A 214 10.15 2.23 26.99
N ASP A 215 10.44 3.34 26.30
CA ASP A 215 11.52 4.29 26.62
C ASP A 215 10.98 5.71 26.66
N LEU A 216 10.70 6.19 27.86
CA LEU A 216 10.20 7.55 28.09
C LEU A 216 11.33 8.59 27.94
N GLU A 217 12.54 8.26 28.41
CA GLU A 217 13.70 9.17 28.35
C GLU A 217 14.15 9.38 26.91
N GLY A 218 14.28 8.31 26.12
CA GLY A 218 14.60 8.38 24.70
C GLY A 218 13.56 9.09 23.85
N ILE A 219 12.39 9.42 24.39
CA ILE A 219 11.33 10.18 23.71
C ILE A 219 11.24 11.63 24.19
N GLN A 220 11.82 11.97 25.35
CA GLN A 220 11.80 13.33 25.89
C GLN A 220 12.46 14.36 24.96
N ASP A 221 13.54 13.99 24.27
CA ASP A 221 14.22 14.87 23.31
C ASP A 221 13.33 15.22 22.10
N TYR A 222 12.42 14.32 21.72
CA TYR A 222 11.57 14.44 20.53
C TYR A 222 10.23 15.10 20.84
N VAL A 223 9.62 14.66 21.93
CA VAL A 223 8.33 15.17 22.44
C VAL A 223 8.55 16.40 23.32
N GLY A 224 9.79 16.82 23.53
CA GLY A 224 10.16 18.11 24.11
C GLY A 224 9.64 19.30 23.29
N LYS A 225 9.54 19.14 21.97
CA LYS A 225 8.89 20.11 21.07
C LYS A 225 7.35 20.15 21.21
N LEU A 226 6.77 19.13 21.84
CA LEU A 226 5.32 18.95 22.05
C LEU A 226 4.91 19.28 23.51
N LYS A 227 5.75 20.01 24.26
CA LYS A 227 5.66 20.16 25.73
C LYS A 227 4.28 20.61 26.24
N ASP A 228 3.50 21.32 25.44
CA ASP A 228 2.18 21.83 25.85
C ASP A 228 0.98 21.08 25.22
N GLN A 229 1.22 19.98 24.49
CA GLN A 229 0.18 19.28 23.72
C GLN A 229 0.22 17.74 23.87
N LYS A 230 0.75 17.22 24.98
CA LYS A 230 0.92 15.78 25.18
C LYS A 230 0.25 15.27 26.45
N GLN A 231 -0.20 14.02 26.40
CA GLN A 231 -0.60 13.23 27.55
C GLN A 231 0.13 11.90 27.50
N ILE A 232 0.68 11.47 28.64
CA ILE A 232 1.41 10.21 28.75
C ILE A 232 0.52 9.24 29.51
N PHE A 233 0.45 7.99 29.02
CA PHE A 233 -0.30 6.93 29.67
C PHE A 233 0.60 5.72 29.93
N LEU A 234 0.55 5.19 31.14
CA LEU A 234 1.21 3.97 31.55
C LEU A 234 0.27 2.79 31.33
N ILE A 235 0.75 1.75 30.66
CA ILE A 235 0.00 0.51 30.47
C ILE A 235 0.64 -0.61 31.30
N ARG A 236 -0.10 -1.16 32.26
CA ARG A 236 0.33 -2.29 33.11
C ARG A 236 -0.82 -3.27 33.32
N GLN A 237 -0.59 -4.56 33.06
CA GLN A 237 -1.59 -5.62 33.22
C GLN A 237 -2.94 -5.31 32.53
N GLY A 238 -2.89 -4.69 31.35
CA GLY A 238 -4.09 -4.29 30.59
C GLY A 238 -4.83 -3.06 31.14
N LYS A 239 -4.32 -2.39 32.17
CA LYS A 239 -4.86 -1.12 32.70
C LYS A 239 -4.07 0.06 32.15
N VAL A 240 -4.78 1.16 31.84
CA VAL A 240 -4.23 2.40 31.30
C VAL A 240 -4.38 3.50 32.35
N GLU A 241 -3.27 4.11 32.77
CA GLU A 241 -3.23 5.14 33.81
C GLU A 241 -2.46 6.37 33.34
N PRO A 242 -2.97 7.60 33.46
CA PRO A 242 -2.24 8.80 33.03
C PRO A 242 -1.02 9.07 33.92
N ILE A 243 0.12 9.38 33.31
CA ILE A 243 1.30 9.94 33.96
C ILE A 243 1.30 11.44 33.69
N LYS A 244 1.44 12.24 34.76
CA LYS A 244 1.54 13.71 34.69
C LYS A 244 2.59 14.20 33.70
#